data_AF-A0A4Q7VYC8-F1
#
_entry.id   AF-A0A4Q7VYC8-F1
#
_cell.length_a   1.000
_cell.length_b   1.000
_cell.length_c   1.000
_cell.angle_alpha   90.00
_cell.angle_beta   90.00
_cell.angle_gamma   90.00
#
_symmetry.space_group_name_H-M   'P 1'
#
loop_
_entity.id
_entity.type
_entity.pdbx_description
1 polymer ?
#
loop_
_entity_poly.entity_id
_entity_poly.type
_entity_poly.pdbx_seq_one_letter_code
_entity_poly.pdbx_strand_id
1 'polypeptide(L)'
;MEHLEQITAAIGLGHAGDREAAREQLGRLWDATDDRQTRCAIAHYLADVQDETADELAWDVRALDDVQDEAWLPSLHLNLADDYRRLGDTTRADEHLGLARKHLGLLGADGYGDLVRGGVDQVAAALAAGNRDRLPTNPST
;
A
#
# COMPACT_ATOMS: atom_id res chain seq x y z
N MET A 1 -5.22 -16.07 7.65
CA MET A 1 -4.76 -15.65 6.31
C MET A 1 -4.08 -16.84 5.67
N GLU A 2 -4.54 -17.26 4.50
CA GLU A 2 -3.91 -18.32 3.73
C GLU A 2 -2.55 -17.84 3.20
N HIS A 3 -1.67 -18.77 2.83
CA HIS A 3 -0.39 -18.47 2.18
C HIS A 3 0.56 -17.49 2.92
N LEU A 4 0.36 -17.26 4.22
CA LEU A 4 1.13 -16.28 5.00
C LEU A 4 2.66 -16.47 4.86
N GLU A 5 3.14 -17.71 4.89
CA GLU A 5 4.57 -18.02 4.76
C GLU A 5 5.10 -17.65 3.36
N GLN A 6 4.35 -17.98 2.30
CA GLN A 6 4.72 -17.65 0.93
C GLN A 6 4.64 -16.16 0.64
N ILE A 7 3.65 -15.46 1.22
CA ILE A 7 3.53 -14.00 1.14
C ILE A 7 4.75 -13.36 1.82
N THR A 8 5.07 -13.79 3.05
CA THR A 8 6.25 -13.31 3.80
C THR A 8 7.54 -13.52 3.01
N ALA A 9 7.71 -14.69 2.39
CA ALA A 9 8.88 -14.97 1.56
C ALA A 9 8.97 -14.03 0.34
N ALA A 10 7.85 -13.75 -0.33
CA ALA A 10 7.83 -12.86 -1.48
C ALA A 10 8.11 -11.39 -1.11
N ILE A 11 7.59 -10.92 0.03
CA ILE A 11 7.93 -9.61 0.59
C ILE A 11 9.44 -9.52 0.85
N GLY A 12 10.04 -10.58 1.39
CA GLY A 12 11.49 -10.67 1.61
C GLY A 12 12.30 -10.49 0.32
N LEU A 13 11.85 -11.04 -0.81
CA LEU A 13 12.47 -10.82 -2.11
C LEU A 13 12.42 -9.34 -2.53
N GLY A 14 11.25 -8.71 -2.38
CA GLY A 14 11.06 -7.29 -2.66
C GLY A 14 11.98 -6.40 -1.83
N HIS A 15 12.09 -6.66 -0.53
CA HIS A 15 13.00 -5.95 0.37
C HIS A 15 14.48 -6.16 0.03
N ALA A 16 14.85 -7.32 -0.52
CA ALA A 16 16.19 -7.60 -1.00
C ALA A 16 16.50 -6.96 -2.37
N GLY A 17 15.52 -6.29 -2.98
CA GLY A 17 15.64 -5.64 -4.29
C GLY A 17 15.27 -6.55 -5.47
N ASP A 18 14.90 -7.81 -5.23
CA ASP A 18 14.45 -8.74 -6.25
C ASP A 18 12.95 -8.57 -6.53
N ARG A 19 12.61 -7.40 -7.07
CA ARG A 19 11.22 -6.99 -7.32
C ARG A 19 10.53 -7.88 -8.35
N GLU A 20 11.27 -8.38 -9.34
CA GLU A 20 10.73 -9.26 -10.37
C GLU A 20 10.30 -10.61 -9.78
N ALA A 21 11.16 -11.25 -9.00
CA ALA A 21 10.82 -12.51 -8.33
C ALA A 21 9.67 -12.32 -7.33
N ALA A 22 9.65 -11.20 -6.60
CA ALA A 22 8.53 -10.86 -5.73
C ALA A 22 7.21 -10.73 -6.50
N ARG A 23 7.20 -10.00 -7.63
CA ARG A 23 6.03 -9.86 -8.52
C ARG A 23 5.54 -11.22 -9.03
N GLU A 24 6.44 -12.07 -9.50
CA GLU A 24 6.08 -13.39 -10.02
C GLU A 24 5.47 -14.28 -8.93
N GLN A 25 6.08 -14.31 -7.73
CA GLN A 25 5.59 -15.13 -6.63
C GLN A 25 4.25 -14.64 -6.10
N LEU A 26 4.09 -13.33 -5.87
CA LEU A 26 2.82 -12.77 -5.40
C LEU A 26 1.71 -12.92 -6.46
N GLY A 27 2.02 -12.77 -7.75
CA GLY A 27 1.06 -12.99 -8.83
C GLY A 27 0.52 -14.43 -8.85
N ARG A 28 1.40 -15.43 -8.66
CA ARG A 28 0.98 -16.83 -8.53
C ARG A 28 0.08 -17.07 -7.32
N LEU A 29 0.34 -16.40 -6.20
CA LEU A 29 -0.49 -16.49 -5.00
C LEU A 29 -1.87 -15.85 -5.22
N TRP A 30 -1.92 -14.71 -5.90
CA TRP A 30 -3.16 -14.02 -6.25
C TRP A 30 -4.10 -14.91 -7.08
N ASP A 31 -3.56 -15.64 -8.05
CA ASP A 31 -4.33 -16.56 -8.89
C ASP A 31 -4.76 -17.84 -8.15
N ALA A 32 -4.13 -18.15 -7.01
CA ALA A 32 -4.34 -19.40 -6.28
C ALA A 32 -5.37 -19.28 -5.14
N THR A 33 -5.83 -18.08 -4.78
CA THR A 33 -6.76 -17.87 -3.67
C THR A 33 -7.93 -16.95 -4.04
N ASP A 34 -9.10 -17.34 -3.54
CA ASP A 34 -10.34 -16.55 -3.59
C ASP A 34 -10.66 -15.89 -2.22
N ASP A 35 -9.84 -16.12 -1.19
CA ASP A 35 -10.03 -15.51 0.13
C ASP A 35 -9.75 -14.01 0.05
N ARG A 36 -10.79 -13.18 0.14
CA ARG A 36 -10.70 -11.74 -0.10
C ARG A 36 -9.68 -11.04 0.81
N GLN A 37 -9.58 -11.38 2.09
CA GLN A 37 -8.58 -10.73 2.95
C GLN A 37 -7.15 -11.14 2.57
N THR A 38 -6.92 -12.40 2.19
CA THR A 38 -5.63 -12.85 1.65
C THR A 38 -5.32 -12.16 0.32
N ARG A 39 -6.31 -12.01 -0.58
CA ARG A 39 -6.19 -11.25 -1.82
C ARG A 39 -5.84 -9.79 -1.58
N CYS A 40 -6.53 -9.12 -0.63
CA CYS A 40 -6.21 -7.76 -0.19
C CYS A 40 -4.73 -7.63 0.19
N ALA A 41 -4.22 -8.54 1.03
CA ALA A 41 -2.82 -8.52 1.43
C ALA A 41 -1.88 -8.73 0.23
N ILE A 42 -2.16 -9.70 -0.64
CA ILE A 42 -1.35 -9.97 -1.84
C ILE A 42 -1.32 -8.75 -2.77
N ALA A 43 -2.48 -8.14 -3.03
CA ALA A 43 -2.59 -6.96 -3.88
C ALA A 43 -1.82 -5.77 -3.30
N HIS A 44 -1.91 -5.54 -1.99
CA HIS A 44 -1.14 -4.49 -1.30
C HIS A 44 0.36 -4.67 -1.52
N TYR A 45 0.90 -5.88 -1.29
CA TYR A 45 2.33 -6.13 -1.51
C TYR A 45 2.73 -6.17 -2.99
N LEU A 46 1.81 -6.54 -3.91
CA LEU A 46 2.04 -6.45 -5.35
C LEU A 46 2.21 -5.01 -5.80
N ALA A 47 1.49 -4.05 -5.20
CA ALA A 47 1.61 -2.64 -5.52
C ALA A 47 3.04 -2.13 -5.27
N ASP A 48 3.61 -2.40 -4.08
CA ASP A 48 4.93 -1.94 -3.66
C ASP A 48 6.08 -2.38 -4.60
N VAL A 49 5.92 -3.49 -5.30
CA VAL A 49 6.94 -4.06 -6.19
C VAL A 49 6.76 -3.69 -7.66
N GLN A 50 5.77 -2.85 -8.01
CA GLN A 50 5.61 -2.33 -9.38
C GLN A 50 6.60 -1.22 -9.71
N ASP A 51 7.08 -1.19 -10.94
CA ASP A 51 8.04 -0.17 -11.40
C ASP A 51 7.36 1.16 -11.73
N GLU A 52 6.15 1.09 -12.31
CA GLU A 52 5.37 2.26 -12.70
C GLU A 52 4.24 2.55 -11.68
N THR A 53 4.06 3.83 -11.33
CA THR A 53 3.00 4.24 -10.39
C THR A 53 1.59 3.90 -10.88
N ALA A 54 1.35 3.83 -12.18
CA ALA A 54 0.05 3.43 -12.71
C ALA A 54 -0.27 1.95 -12.42
N ASP A 55 0.75 1.09 -12.43
CA ASP A 55 0.59 -0.33 -12.11
C ASP A 55 0.44 -0.53 -10.59
N GLU A 56 1.20 0.23 -9.78
CA GLU A 56 1.06 0.32 -8.32
C GLU A 56 -0.39 0.66 -7.94
N LEU A 57 -0.91 1.77 -8.48
CA LEU A 57 -2.29 2.21 -8.28
C LEU A 57 -3.32 1.14 -8.64
N ALA A 58 -3.13 0.44 -9.76
CA ALA A 58 -4.07 -0.60 -10.18
C ALA A 58 -4.14 -1.75 -9.15
N TRP A 59 -3.04 -2.05 -8.46
CA TRP A 59 -3.00 -3.05 -7.40
C TRP A 59 -3.53 -2.52 -6.07
N ASP A 60 -3.21 -1.30 -5.68
CA ASP A 60 -3.76 -0.70 -4.45
C ASP A 60 -5.29 -0.54 -4.51
N VAL A 61 -5.86 -0.25 -5.69
CA VAL A 61 -7.33 -0.25 -5.87
C VAL A 61 -7.90 -1.65 -5.64
N ARG A 62 -7.27 -2.70 -6.18
CA ARG A 62 -7.72 -4.09 -5.95
C ARG A 62 -7.60 -4.49 -4.49
N ALA A 63 -6.55 -4.04 -3.79
CA ALA A 63 -6.39 -4.26 -2.37
C ALA A 63 -7.56 -3.65 -1.59
N LEU A 64 -7.91 -2.39 -1.90
CA LEU A 64 -9.06 -1.72 -1.28
C LEU A 64 -10.39 -2.42 -1.60
N ASP A 65 -10.59 -2.91 -2.82
CA ASP A 65 -11.82 -3.62 -3.22
C ASP A 65 -12.00 -4.97 -2.48
N ASP A 66 -10.90 -5.62 -2.12
CA ASP A 66 -10.90 -6.93 -1.45
C ASP A 66 -10.77 -6.85 0.08
N VAL A 67 -10.58 -5.66 0.66
CA VAL A 67 -10.44 -5.48 2.12
C VAL A 67 -11.68 -5.94 2.87
N GLN A 68 -11.47 -6.70 3.96
CA GLN A 68 -12.51 -7.04 4.94
C GLN A 68 -12.16 -6.55 6.34
N ASP A 69 -10.86 -6.50 6.66
CA ASP A 69 -10.36 -5.97 7.93
C ASP A 69 -10.14 -4.45 7.83
N GLU A 70 -11.01 -3.69 8.52
CA GLU A 70 -10.95 -2.22 8.52
C GLU A 70 -9.62 -1.65 9.05
N ALA A 71 -8.85 -2.42 9.84
CA ALA A 71 -7.54 -1.99 10.32
C ALA A 71 -6.52 -1.72 9.19
N TRP A 72 -6.79 -2.22 7.97
CA TRP A 72 -5.98 -1.98 6.78
C TRP A 72 -6.34 -0.66 6.06
N LEU A 73 -7.56 -0.15 6.25
CA LEU A 73 -8.05 1.04 5.56
C LEU A 73 -7.13 2.27 5.66
N PRO A 74 -6.50 2.57 6.82
CA PRO A 74 -5.56 3.69 6.90
C PRO A 74 -4.39 3.59 5.93
N SER A 75 -3.78 2.40 5.83
CA SER A 75 -2.63 2.15 4.96
C SER A 75 -3.03 2.11 3.50
N LEU A 76 -4.13 1.41 3.17
CA LEU A 76 -4.62 1.30 1.79
C LEU A 76 -5.02 2.67 1.22
N HIS A 77 -5.71 3.51 2.01
CA HIS A 77 -6.03 4.87 1.59
C HIS A 77 -4.79 5.77 1.52
N LEU A 78 -3.79 5.56 2.38
CA LEU A 78 -2.52 6.29 2.32
C LEU A 78 -1.78 6.01 1.01
N ASN A 79 -1.65 4.75 0.60
CA ASN A 79 -0.98 4.38 -0.65
C ASN A 79 -1.69 4.98 -1.87
N LEU A 80 -3.02 4.87 -1.93
CA LEU A 80 -3.81 5.48 -3.01
C LEU A 80 -3.63 7.00 -3.07
N ALA A 81 -3.53 7.67 -1.92
CA ALA A 81 -3.25 9.10 -1.87
C ALA A 81 -1.85 9.42 -2.46
N ASP A 82 -0.85 8.60 -2.15
CA ASP A 82 0.51 8.75 -2.70
C ASP A 82 0.55 8.51 -4.22
N ASP A 83 -0.13 7.49 -4.70
CA ASP A 83 -0.24 7.17 -6.12
C ASP A 83 -0.86 8.30 -6.92
N TYR A 84 -2.06 8.73 -6.52
CA TYR A 84 -2.76 9.82 -7.19
C TYR A 84 -1.94 11.11 -7.16
N ARG A 85 -1.25 11.39 -6.04
CA ARG A 85 -0.33 12.53 -5.94
C ARG A 85 0.78 12.46 -6.98
N ARG A 86 1.48 11.32 -7.09
CA ARG A 86 2.58 11.12 -8.07
C ARG A 86 2.08 11.20 -9.51
N LEU A 87 0.89 10.67 -9.79
CA LEU A 87 0.22 10.76 -11.09
C LEU A 87 -0.33 12.17 -11.40
N GLY A 88 -0.42 13.05 -10.39
CA GLY A 88 -0.88 14.44 -10.53
C GLY A 88 -2.39 14.61 -10.42
N ASP A 89 -3.14 13.59 -10.03
CA ASP A 89 -4.56 13.67 -9.70
C ASP A 89 -4.73 14.13 -8.25
N THR A 90 -4.57 15.42 -8.02
CA THR A 90 -4.60 16.00 -6.66
C THR A 90 -5.96 15.86 -6.00
N THR A 91 -7.05 15.85 -6.77
CA THR A 91 -8.40 15.70 -6.23
C THR A 91 -8.58 14.34 -5.59
N ARG A 92 -8.23 13.26 -6.30
CA ARG A 92 -8.31 11.91 -5.71
C ARG A 92 -7.28 11.72 -4.60
N ALA A 93 -6.09 12.32 -4.72
CA ALA A 93 -5.10 12.29 -3.67
C ALA A 93 -5.64 12.88 -2.35
N ASP A 94 -6.28 14.06 -2.40
CA ASP A 94 -6.90 14.70 -1.23
C ASP A 94 -8.06 13.86 -0.65
N GLU A 95 -8.90 13.28 -1.51
CA GLU A 95 -9.99 12.40 -1.08
C GLU A 95 -9.47 11.20 -0.29
N HIS A 96 -8.50 10.47 -0.84
CA HIS A 96 -7.92 9.30 -0.21
C HIS A 96 -7.11 9.67 1.05
N LEU A 97 -6.38 10.78 1.05
CA LEU A 97 -5.70 11.28 2.25
C LEU A 97 -6.69 11.60 3.38
N GLY A 98 -7.83 12.19 3.03
CA GLY A 98 -8.93 12.43 3.97
C GLY A 98 -9.52 11.13 4.54
N LEU A 99 -9.66 10.09 3.72
CA LEU A 99 -10.12 8.77 4.15
C LEU A 99 -9.09 8.08 5.06
N ALA A 100 -7.80 8.10 4.70
CA ALA A 100 -6.73 7.56 5.54
C ALA A 100 -6.78 8.16 6.95
N ARG A 101 -6.89 9.50 7.05
CA ARG A 101 -7.01 10.24 8.32
C ARG A 101 -8.22 9.82 9.15
N LYS A 102 -9.38 9.59 8.52
CA LYS A 102 -10.60 9.16 9.23
C LYS A 102 -10.43 7.80 9.89
N HIS A 103 -9.64 6.91 9.30
CA HIS A 103 -9.43 5.55 9.80
C HIS A 103 -8.25 5.42 10.77
N LEU A 104 -7.41 6.45 10.97
CA LEU A 104 -6.23 6.38 11.86
C LEU A 104 -6.54 5.93 13.30
N GLY A 105 -7.78 6.14 13.77
CA GLY A 105 -8.24 5.69 15.09
C GLY A 105 -8.37 4.16 15.22
N LEU A 106 -8.31 3.42 14.11
CA LEU A 106 -8.30 1.95 14.10
C LEU A 106 -6.93 1.37 14.42
N LEU A 107 -5.86 2.17 14.32
CA LEU A 107 -4.49 1.72 14.53
C LEU A 107 -4.09 1.80 16.01
N GLY A 108 -3.29 0.82 16.44
CA GLY A 108 -2.65 0.83 17.76
C GLY A 108 -1.69 2.01 17.95
N ALA A 109 -1.27 2.19 19.21
CA ALA A 109 -0.14 3.04 19.57
C ALA A 109 1.15 2.21 19.57
N ASP A 110 1.44 1.61 18.43
CA ASP A 110 2.61 0.76 18.16
C ASP A 110 3.39 1.27 16.96
N GLY A 111 4.53 0.64 16.67
CA GLY A 111 5.42 1.08 15.58
C GLY A 111 4.74 1.09 14.20
N TYR A 112 3.79 0.18 13.96
CA TYR A 112 3.02 0.18 12.72
C TYR A 112 2.06 1.37 12.65
N GLY A 113 1.31 1.63 13.73
CA GLY A 113 0.44 2.79 13.81
C GLY A 113 1.18 4.11 13.64
N ASP A 114 2.36 4.24 14.26
CA ASP A 114 3.21 5.42 14.14
C ASP A 114 3.76 5.61 12.72
N LEU A 115 4.12 4.50 12.06
CA LEU A 115 4.57 4.52 10.67
C LEU A 115 3.48 5.06 9.73
N VAL A 116 2.25 4.56 9.84
CA VAL A 116 1.14 5.01 8.98
C VAL A 116 0.79 6.48 9.25
N ARG A 117 0.77 6.91 10.52
CA ARG A 117 0.55 8.33 10.87
C ARG A 117 1.63 9.23 10.26
N GLY A 118 2.89 8.82 10.38
CA GLY A 118 4.01 9.55 9.77
C GLY A 118 3.92 9.59 8.23
N GLY A 119 3.48 8.50 7.60
CA GLY A 119 3.26 8.45 6.16
C GLY A 119 2.15 9.41 5.71
N VAL A 120 1.02 9.46 6.43
CA VAL A 120 -0.06 10.43 6.19
C VAL A 120 0.45 11.86 6.25
N ASP A 121 1.29 12.20 7.23
CA ASP A 121 1.85 13.55 7.35
C ASP A 121 2.80 13.89 6.19
N GLN A 122 3.63 12.93 5.76
CA GLN A 122 4.55 13.11 4.64
C GLN A 122 3.81 13.28 3.30
N VAL A 123 2.82 12.43 3.02
CA VAL A 123 2.01 12.53 1.80
C VAL A 123 1.22 13.84 1.79
N ALA A 124 0.67 14.26 2.93
CA ALA A 124 -0.01 15.54 3.05
C ALA A 124 0.90 16.73 2.73
N ALA A 125 2.11 16.73 3.28
CA ALA A 125 3.09 17.78 3.01
C ALA A 125 3.52 17.80 1.54
N ALA A 126 3.77 16.62 0.96
CA ALA A 126 4.14 16.48 -0.44
C ALA A 126 3.03 16.94 -1.38
N LEU A 127 1.78 16.57 -1.11
CA LEU A 127 0.61 16.98 -1.89
C LEU A 127 0.41 18.50 -1.83
N ALA A 128 0.50 19.10 -0.64
CA ALA A 128 0.41 20.56 -0.47
C ALA A 128 1.53 21.32 -1.19
N ALA A 129 2.72 20.72 -1.29
CA ALA A 129 3.85 21.27 -2.04
C ALA A 129 3.77 21.03 -3.56
N GLY A 130 2.77 20.29 -4.04
CA GLY A 130 2.71 19.85 -5.44
C GLY A 130 3.87 18.92 -5.83
N ASN A 131 4.53 18.30 -4.84
CA ASN A 131 5.60 17.36 -5.08
C ASN A 131 5.00 16.07 -5.65
N ARG A 132 5.56 15.61 -6.77
CA ARG A 132 5.16 14.39 -7.47
C ARG A 132 6.23 13.30 -7.46
N ASP A 133 7.37 13.58 -6.85
CA ASP A 133 8.45 12.60 -6.71
C ASP A 133 8.03 11.50 -5.72
N ARG A 134 8.61 10.32 -5.91
CA ARG A 134 8.49 9.21 -4.96
C ARG A 134 9.10 9.67 -3.62
N LEU A 135 8.32 9.55 -2.55
CA LEU A 135 8.82 9.83 -1.21
C LEU A 135 9.82 8.74 -0.82
N PRO A 136 10.86 9.08 -0.02
CA PRO A 136 11.68 8.05 0.57
C PRO A 136 10.78 7.16 1.40
N THR A 137 10.72 5.87 1.06
CA THR A 137 10.05 4.87 1.89
C THR A 137 10.67 4.95 3.28
N ASN A 138 9.87 5.23 4.30
CA ASN A 138 10.35 5.07 5.67
C ASN A 138 10.87 3.62 5.77
N PRO A 139 12.14 3.40 6.16
CA PRO A 139 12.63 2.06 6.33
C PRO A 139 11.88 1.45 7.51
N SER A 140 10.82 0.70 7.22
CA SER A 140 10.28 -0.30 8.13
C SER A 140 11.40 -1.32 8.31
N THR A 141 12.16 -1.16 9.39
CA THR A 141 13.18 -2.11 9.84
C THR A 141 12.61 -3.51 10.01
#